data_AF-A0A7S3SXV6-F1
#
_entry.id   AF-A0A7S3SXV6-F1
#
_cell.length_a   1.000
_cell.length_b   1.000
_cell.length_c   1.000
_cell.angle_alpha   90.00
_cell.angle_beta   90.00
_cell.angle_gamma   90.00
#
_symmetry.space_group_name_H-M   'P 1'
#
loop_
_entity.id
_entity.type
_entity.pdbx_description
1 polymer ?
#
loop_
_entity_poly.entity_id
_entity_poly.type
_entity_poly.pdbx_seq_one_letter_code
_entity_poly.pdbx_strand_id
1 'polypeptide(L)'
;GGGSGGGGGARKGAKKGGGGAAATALTEKELRALEREKERREKEKEREKERREAERAKEVERQLGLARKYATVGWNLGNLCRLDRCVLAHCNDNVSGMVVPWLYVGMLFASFCWHVEDHFAHSINYMHWGAPKTWYGVPGDQADAFEGVMREQLAELIESEAGLMYKMVTMVPPGEAVRAGVRVCRLLQKPGTFVVTWPRAYHAGFSHGVNCAESSNFATPDWLPWGRQSVEIFRTTRGARLPCFTHELLLTTLARKAATLSAHISSWVESELRSLVREEERLHAALRERGVAALVDAASGAPLDAGAVGEEGGEEGGEEGGEE
;
A
#
# COMPACT_ATOMS: atom_id res chain seq x y z
N GLY A 1 -16.27 12.14 -51.38
CA GLY A 1 -17.38 12.81 -52.08
C GLY A 1 -17.50 14.21 -51.52
N GLY A 2 -17.54 15.29 -52.28
CA GLY A 2 -18.09 15.44 -53.62
C GLY A 2 -19.56 15.86 -53.53
N GLY A 3 -19.87 17.10 -53.92
CA GLY A 3 -21.21 17.70 -53.97
C GLY A 3 -21.25 19.04 -53.22
N SER A 4 -21.05 20.24 -53.77
CA SER A 4 -21.38 20.89 -55.06
C SER A 4 -22.87 21.10 -55.33
N GLY A 5 -23.27 22.38 -55.44
CA GLY A 5 -24.53 22.85 -56.02
C GLY A 5 -25.07 24.02 -55.19
N GLY A 6 -25.31 25.23 -55.68
CA GLY A 6 -25.27 25.75 -57.04
C GLY A 6 -26.28 26.90 -57.15
N GLY A 7 -25.96 27.92 -57.95
CA GLY A 7 -26.88 28.98 -58.41
C GLY A 7 -26.87 30.26 -57.56
N GLY A 8 -26.50 31.45 -58.04
CA GLY A 8 -26.50 31.96 -59.41
C GLY A 8 -27.56 33.06 -59.52
N GLY A 9 -27.16 34.31 -59.35
CA GLY A 9 -28.04 35.47 -59.45
C GLY A 9 -27.26 36.75 -59.70
N ALA A 10 -26.85 36.94 -60.95
CA ALA A 10 -26.20 38.16 -61.41
C ALA A 10 -27.22 39.30 -61.60
N ARG A 11 -26.97 40.47 -61.03
CA ARG A 11 -27.43 41.74 -61.59
C ARG A 11 -26.29 42.74 -61.62
N LYS A 12 -25.92 43.11 -62.85
CA LYS A 12 -24.99 44.18 -63.23
C LYS A 12 -25.50 45.52 -62.70
N GLY A 13 -24.60 46.28 -62.09
CA GLY A 13 -24.76 47.70 -61.80
C GLY A 13 -23.39 48.33 -61.70
N ALA A 14 -22.83 48.70 -62.85
CA ALA A 14 -21.56 49.41 -62.92
C ALA A 14 -21.69 50.80 -62.28
N LYS A 15 -20.77 51.15 -61.37
CA LYS A 15 -20.35 52.53 -61.19
C LYS A 15 -18.86 52.58 -60.85
N LYS A 16 -18.13 53.24 -61.74
CA LYS A 16 -16.72 53.61 -61.65
C LYS A 16 -16.45 54.46 -60.41
N GLY A 17 -15.28 54.22 -59.82
CA GLY A 17 -14.61 55.04 -58.81
C GLY A 17 -13.52 54.14 -58.21
N GLY A 18 -12.28 54.16 -58.66
CA GLY A 18 -11.45 55.36 -58.74
C GLY A 18 -11.11 55.83 -57.33
N GLY A 19 -10.48 54.96 -56.53
CA GLY A 19 -10.03 55.26 -55.18
C GLY A 19 -8.72 54.53 -54.94
N GLY A 20 -7.62 55.24 -55.17
CA GLY A 20 -6.28 54.73 -54.90
C GLY A 20 -6.12 54.34 -53.44
N ALA A 21 -5.21 53.39 -53.21
CA ALA A 21 -4.67 53.09 -51.90
C ALA A 21 -4.12 54.37 -51.26
N ALA A 22 -4.88 54.97 -50.37
CA ALA A 22 -4.37 55.90 -49.38
C ALA A 22 -4.35 55.13 -48.06
N ALA A 23 -3.21 54.51 -47.75
CA ALA A 23 -2.88 54.31 -46.35
C ALA A 23 -2.82 55.70 -45.73
N THR A 24 -3.92 56.15 -45.13
CA THR A 24 -3.93 57.37 -44.33
C THR A 24 -2.89 57.20 -43.24
N ALA A 25 -1.78 57.91 -43.34
CA ALA A 25 -0.81 57.99 -42.28
C ALA A 25 -1.55 58.48 -41.03
N LEU A 26 -1.58 57.63 -40.00
CA LEU A 26 -2.12 57.99 -38.70
C LEU A 26 -1.46 59.30 -38.26
N THR A 27 -2.27 60.26 -37.84
CA THR A 27 -1.74 61.50 -37.28
C THR A 27 -0.88 61.16 -36.05
N GLU A 28 0.15 61.96 -35.73
CA GLU A 28 0.99 61.72 -34.53
C GLU A 28 0.16 61.55 -33.25
N LYS A 29 -1.00 62.22 -33.19
CA LYS A 29 -1.94 62.14 -32.08
C LYS A 29 -2.62 60.76 -31.98
N GLU A 30 -2.96 60.15 -33.10
CA GLU A 30 -3.56 58.80 -33.16
C GLU A 30 -2.52 57.71 -32.86
N LEU A 31 -1.28 57.87 -33.35
CA LEU A 31 -0.18 56.95 -33.05
C LEU A 31 0.12 56.93 -31.53
N ARG A 32 0.22 58.12 -30.90
CA ARG A 32 0.40 58.26 -29.44
C ARG A 32 -0.79 57.71 -28.64
N ALA A 33 -2.01 57.76 -29.18
CA ALA A 33 -3.18 57.19 -28.53
C ALA A 33 -3.15 55.65 -28.56
N LEU A 34 -2.75 55.06 -29.68
CA LEU A 34 -2.56 53.61 -29.83
C LEU A 34 -1.42 53.08 -28.94
N GLU A 35 -0.31 53.80 -28.84
CA GLU A 35 0.80 53.45 -27.93
C GLU A 35 0.34 53.44 -26.47
N ARG A 36 -0.38 54.47 -26.04
CA ARG A 36 -0.97 54.53 -24.68
C ARG A 36 -1.97 53.41 -24.41
N GLU A 37 -2.77 53.03 -25.41
CA GLU A 37 -3.70 51.91 -25.27
C GLU A 37 -2.96 50.57 -25.18
N LYS A 38 -1.91 50.37 -25.98
CA LYS A 38 -1.04 49.19 -25.93
C LYS A 38 -0.36 49.07 -24.57
N GLU A 39 0.23 50.14 -24.06
CA GLU A 39 0.82 50.17 -22.71
C GLU A 39 -0.22 49.89 -21.62
N ARG A 40 -1.44 50.42 -21.76
CA ARG A 40 -2.53 50.13 -20.80
C ARG A 40 -2.90 48.65 -20.81
N ARG A 41 -3.02 48.04 -22.00
CA ARG A 41 -3.31 46.60 -22.16
C ARG A 41 -2.17 45.73 -21.63
N GLU A 42 -0.92 46.13 -21.81
CA GLU A 42 0.25 45.42 -21.27
C GLU A 42 0.28 45.49 -19.74
N LYS A 43 0.08 46.68 -19.16
CA LYS A 43 -0.04 46.86 -17.69
C LYS A 43 -1.22 46.08 -17.11
N GLU A 44 -2.34 46.00 -17.82
CA GLU A 44 -3.50 45.22 -17.39
C GLU A 44 -3.21 43.71 -17.39
N LYS A 45 -2.55 43.20 -18.44
CA LYS A 45 -2.07 41.81 -18.49
C LYS A 45 -1.08 41.49 -17.39
N GLU A 46 -0.17 42.41 -17.09
CA GLU A 46 0.81 42.26 -16.01
C GLU A 46 0.12 42.19 -14.64
N ARG A 47 -0.80 43.10 -14.35
CA ARG A 47 -1.63 43.07 -13.13
C ARG A 47 -2.47 41.80 -13.02
N GLU A 48 -3.03 41.32 -14.12
CA GLU A 48 -3.78 40.06 -14.12
C GLU A 48 -2.88 38.85 -13.83
N LYS A 49 -1.66 38.84 -14.40
CA LYS A 49 -0.64 37.82 -14.12
C LYS A 49 -0.24 37.85 -12.65
N GLU A 50 0.09 39.01 -12.10
CA GLU A 50 0.42 39.18 -10.67
C GLU A 50 -0.73 38.70 -9.77
N ARG A 51 -1.98 39.02 -10.12
CA ARG A 51 -3.16 38.55 -9.36
C ARG A 51 -3.26 37.02 -9.38
N ARG A 52 -3.07 36.39 -10.53
CA ARG A 52 -3.09 34.91 -10.68
C ARG A 52 -1.95 34.25 -9.91
N GLU A 53 -0.75 34.84 -9.93
CA GLU A 53 0.40 34.36 -9.18
C GLU A 53 0.17 34.48 -7.66
N ALA A 54 -0.39 35.60 -7.20
CA ALA A 54 -0.74 35.79 -5.80
C ALA A 54 -1.85 34.82 -5.33
N GLU A 55 -2.85 34.56 -6.16
CA GLU A 55 -3.90 33.57 -5.87
C GLU A 55 -3.33 32.16 -5.80
N ARG A 56 -2.45 31.79 -6.75
CA ARG A 56 -1.74 30.51 -6.72
C ARG A 56 -0.86 30.36 -5.48
N ALA A 57 -0.15 31.42 -5.07
CA ALA A 57 0.68 31.42 -3.87
C ALA A 57 -0.15 31.17 -2.61
N LYS A 58 -1.30 31.85 -2.47
CA LYS A 58 -2.25 31.64 -1.36
C LYS A 58 -2.79 30.22 -1.32
N GLU A 59 -3.12 29.65 -2.49
CA GLU A 59 -3.59 28.26 -2.56
C GLU A 59 -2.47 27.28 -2.16
N VAL A 60 -1.23 27.49 -2.61
CA VAL A 60 -0.08 26.67 -2.20
C VAL A 60 0.15 26.74 -0.69
N GLU A 61 0.09 27.94 -0.10
CA GLU A 61 0.24 28.11 1.34
C GLU A 61 -0.86 27.38 2.12
N ARG A 62 -2.11 27.47 1.66
CA ARG A 62 -3.24 26.73 2.23
C ARG A 62 -3.03 25.22 2.17
N GLN A 63 -2.58 24.71 1.01
CA GLN A 63 -2.30 23.28 0.81
C GLN A 63 -1.14 22.81 1.70
N LEU A 64 -0.08 23.61 1.84
CA LEU A 64 1.04 23.32 2.74
C LEU A 64 0.59 23.30 4.21
N GLY A 65 -0.30 24.21 4.62
CA GLY A 65 -0.90 24.21 5.95
C GLY A 65 -1.66 22.91 6.24
N LEU A 66 -2.47 22.44 5.28
CA LEU A 66 -3.17 21.15 5.38
C LEU A 66 -2.19 19.97 5.39
N ALA A 67 -1.18 19.97 4.51
CA ALA A 67 -0.17 18.92 4.45
C ALA A 67 0.56 18.78 5.79
N ARG A 68 0.96 19.88 6.42
CA ARG A 68 1.58 19.86 7.76
C ARG A 68 0.63 19.30 8.82
N LYS A 69 -0.66 19.68 8.77
CA LYS A 69 -1.68 19.18 9.69
C LYS A 69 -1.87 17.65 9.57
N TYR A 70 -1.87 17.10 8.35
CA TYR A 70 -2.10 15.68 8.09
C TYR A 70 -0.81 14.84 8.02
N ALA A 71 0.36 15.46 8.07
CA ALA A 71 1.64 14.72 8.04
C ALA A 71 1.84 13.83 9.27
N THR A 72 1.30 14.23 10.43
CA THR A 72 1.56 13.56 11.72
C THR A 72 0.37 12.74 12.24
N VAL A 73 -0.78 12.78 11.56
CA VAL A 73 -1.95 12.01 12.02
C VAL A 73 -1.74 10.52 11.80
N GLY A 74 -2.27 9.68 12.70
CA GLY A 74 -2.13 8.22 12.60
C GLY A 74 -2.87 7.59 11.42
N TRP A 75 -3.84 8.30 10.84
CA TRP A 75 -4.55 7.89 9.62
C TRP A 75 -3.75 8.14 8.33
N ASN A 76 -2.62 8.83 8.43
CA ASN A 76 -1.67 8.90 7.33
C ASN A 76 -1.00 7.53 7.20
N LEU A 77 -1.14 6.88 6.04
CA LEU A 77 -0.66 5.52 5.83
C LEU A 77 0.86 5.41 6.00
N GLY A 78 1.62 6.49 5.78
CA GLY A 78 3.05 6.55 6.07
C GLY A 78 3.39 6.44 7.57
N ASN A 79 2.44 6.70 8.46
CA ASN A 79 2.63 6.60 9.91
C ASN A 79 2.07 5.31 10.50
N LEU A 80 1.14 4.65 9.81
CA LEU A 80 0.33 3.57 10.37
C LEU A 80 1.17 2.41 10.92
N CYS A 81 2.13 1.92 10.13
CA CYS A 81 3.03 0.85 10.54
C CYS A 81 3.96 1.23 11.70
N ARG A 82 4.09 2.52 12.02
CA ARG A 82 4.95 3.07 13.08
C ARG A 82 4.19 3.43 14.36
N LEU A 83 2.89 3.23 14.38
CA LEU A 83 2.09 3.46 15.59
C LEU A 83 2.43 2.41 16.64
N ASP A 84 2.43 2.81 17.92
CA ASP A 84 2.84 1.96 19.06
C ASP A 84 2.07 0.64 19.18
N ARG A 85 0.87 0.55 18.60
CA ARG A 85 0.03 -0.66 18.61
C ARG A 85 0.25 -1.57 17.40
N CYS A 86 1.05 -1.14 16.43
CA CYS A 86 1.37 -1.93 15.26
C CYS A 86 2.61 -2.79 15.54
N VAL A 87 2.45 -4.12 15.56
CA VAL A 87 3.59 -5.01 15.85
C VAL A 87 4.62 -5.03 14.73
N LEU A 88 4.22 -4.67 13.49
CA LEU A 88 5.16 -4.54 12.36
C LEU A 88 6.17 -3.41 12.54
N ALA A 89 5.93 -2.45 13.45
CA ALA A 89 6.89 -1.40 13.80
C ALA A 89 8.22 -1.96 14.33
N HIS A 90 8.20 -3.20 14.81
CA HIS A 90 9.35 -3.90 15.38
C HIS A 90 9.98 -4.91 14.43
N CYS A 91 9.52 -4.98 13.18
CA CYS A 91 10.20 -5.73 12.13
C CYS A 91 11.51 -5.00 11.77
N ASN A 92 12.65 -5.69 11.86
CA ASN A 92 13.95 -5.09 11.55
C ASN A 92 14.17 -4.87 10.05
N ASP A 93 13.31 -5.46 9.21
CA ASP A 93 13.39 -5.38 7.76
C ASP A 93 12.45 -4.28 7.24
N ASN A 94 12.97 -3.38 6.39
CA ASN A 94 12.15 -2.47 5.61
C ASN A 94 11.44 -3.26 4.49
N VAL A 95 10.45 -4.08 4.86
CA VAL A 95 9.69 -4.90 3.93
C VAL A 95 8.79 -4.00 3.09
N SER A 96 9.20 -3.78 1.84
CA SER A 96 8.44 -3.01 0.85
C SER A 96 7.09 -3.67 0.62
N GLY A 97 6.01 -2.88 0.59
CA GLY A 97 4.63 -3.39 0.49
C GLY A 97 3.92 -3.42 1.83
N MET A 98 4.64 -3.74 2.90
CA MET A 98 4.04 -3.83 4.23
C MET A 98 4.25 -2.54 5.04
N VAL A 99 5.51 -2.12 5.21
CA VAL A 99 5.87 -0.97 6.07
C VAL A 99 5.85 0.36 5.31
N VAL A 100 5.96 0.31 3.98
CA VAL A 100 5.94 1.47 3.09
C VAL A 100 4.67 1.44 2.23
N PRO A 101 3.85 2.50 2.22
CA PRO A 101 2.62 2.53 1.42
C PRO A 101 2.85 2.43 -0.09
N TRP A 102 1.90 1.85 -0.80
CA TRP A 102 1.88 1.69 -2.25
C TRP A 102 0.77 2.52 -2.88
N LEU A 103 1.05 3.11 -4.04
CA LEU A 103 0.10 3.93 -4.81
C LEU A 103 -0.47 3.12 -5.98
N TYR A 104 -1.78 3.23 -6.20
CA TYR A 104 -2.52 2.56 -7.25
C TYR A 104 -3.28 3.60 -8.08
N VAL A 105 -2.84 3.78 -9.32
CA VAL A 105 -3.55 4.62 -10.30
C VAL A 105 -4.47 3.72 -11.13
N GLY A 106 -5.78 3.88 -10.94
CA GLY A 106 -6.79 3.09 -11.63
C GLY A 106 -7.25 3.72 -12.94
N MET A 107 -7.84 2.88 -13.79
CA MET A 107 -8.65 3.27 -14.95
C MET A 107 -9.94 2.44 -14.98
N LEU A 108 -10.85 2.73 -15.91
CA LEU A 108 -12.08 1.94 -16.06
C LEU A 108 -11.73 0.46 -16.29
N PHE A 109 -12.32 -0.42 -15.47
CA PHE A 109 -12.10 -1.87 -15.45
C PHE A 109 -10.71 -2.35 -15.01
N ALA A 110 -9.81 -1.45 -14.58
CA ALA A 110 -8.59 -1.87 -13.89
C ALA A 110 -8.96 -2.68 -12.65
N SER A 111 -8.51 -3.93 -12.60
CA SER A 111 -8.95 -4.96 -11.66
C SER A 111 -7.80 -5.43 -10.76
N PHE A 112 -8.13 -5.92 -9.57
CA PHE A 112 -7.22 -6.67 -8.71
C PHE A 112 -7.89 -7.99 -8.35
N CYS A 113 -7.12 -9.07 -8.54
CA CYS A 113 -7.56 -10.45 -8.42
C CYS A 113 -7.81 -10.84 -6.97
N TRP A 114 -8.46 -11.99 -6.75
CA TRP A 114 -8.66 -12.51 -5.39
C TRP A 114 -7.32 -12.77 -4.72
N HIS A 115 -7.13 -12.19 -3.55
CA HIS A 115 -5.93 -12.41 -2.75
C HIS A 115 -6.15 -12.12 -1.28
N VAL A 116 -5.18 -12.54 -0.48
CA VAL A 116 -4.98 -12.17 0.92
C VAL A 116 -3.61 -11.49 1.04
N GLU A 117 -3.47 -10.65 2.05
CA GLU A 117 -2.22 -9.92 2.30
C GLU A 117 -1.05 -10.83 2.67
N ASP A 118 0.17 -10.33 2.48
CA ASP A 118 1.38 -10.97 3.01
C ASP A 118 1.26 -11.25 4.51
N HIS A 119 1.66 -12.46 4.89
CA HIS A 119 1.50 -13.00 6.25
C HIS A 119 0.09 -12.89 6.85
N PHE A 120 -0.94 -12.83 6.01
CA PHE A 120 -2.32 -12.57 6.45
C PHE A 120 -2.43 -11.28 7.29
N ALA A 121 -1.58 -10.28 7.04
CA ALA A 121 -1.68 -8.98 7.68
C ALA A 121 -3.03 -8.32 7.38
N HIS A 122 -3.37 -7.29 8.14
CA HIS A 122 -4.45 -6.39 7.73
C HIS A 122 -3.94 -5.55 6.54
N SER A 123 -4.86 -5.07 5.70
CA SER A 123 -4.57 -3.92 4.84
C SER A 123 -5.56 -2.80 5.04
N ILE A 124 -5.09 -1.60 4.77
CA ILE A 124 -5.94 -0.41 4.70
C ILE A 124 -5.68 0.28 3.37
N ASN A 125 -6.76 0.69 2.70
CA ASN A 125 -6.72 1.39 1.43
C ASN A 125 -7.49 2.71 1.55
N TYR A 126 -6.82 3.81 1.24
CA TYR A 126 -7.41 5.15 1.19
C TYR A 126 -7.59 5.59 -0.27
N MET A 127 -8.81 6.01 -0.63
CA MET A 127 -9.06 6.58 -1.96
C MET A 127 -8.84 8.09 -1.93
N HIS A 128 -7.73 8.57 -2.52
CA HIS A 128 -7.40 10.00 -2.55
C HIS A 128 -8.39 10.80 -3.41
N TRP A 129 -8.62 10.37 -4.66
CA TRP A 129 -9.46 11.08 -5.62
C TRP A 129 -9.92 10.20 -6.78
N GLY A 130 -10.89 10.70 -7.56
CA GLY A 130 -11.32 10.11 -8.83
C GLY A 130 -12.59 9.26 -8.76
N ALA A 131 -12.74 8.36 -9.74
CA ALA A 131 -13.89 7.46 -9.84
C ALA A 131 -13.89 6.39 -8.73
N PRO A 132 -15.07 5.88 -8.31
CA PRO A 132 -15.14 4.91 -7.24
C PRO A 132 -14.52 3.56 -7.61
N LYS A 133 -14.28 2.71 -6.59
CA LYS A 133 -13.77 1.34 -6.74
C LYS A 133 -14.76 0.35 -6.11
N THR A 134 -15.11 -0.71 -6.83
CA THR A 134 -15.89 -1.81 -6.26
C THR A 134 -14.95 -2.81 -5.63
N TRP A 135 -15.30 -3.24 -4.42
CA TRP A 135 -14.63 -4.31 -3.69
C TRP A 135 -15.61 -5.46 -3.46
N TYR A 136 -15.06 -6.67 -3.50
CA TYR A 136 -15.65 -7.89 -3.01
C TYR A 136 -14.77 -8.44 -1.90
N GLY A 137 -15.38 -8.95 -0.84
CA GLY A 137 -14.67 -9.52 0.31
C GLY A 137 -15.27 -10.83 0.77
N VAL A 138 -14.42 -11.76 1.18
CA VAL A 138 -14.78 -13.01 1.84
C VAL A 138 -14.16 -12.97 3.24
N PRO A 139 -14.92 -13.26 4.30
CA PRO A 139 -14.40 -13.21 5.66
C PRO A 139 -13.33 -14.30 5.87
N GLY A 140 -12.33 -14.00 6.70
CA GLY A 140 -11.19 -14.91 6.92
C GLY A 140 -11.55 -16.27 7.51
N ASP A 141 -12.67 -16.36 8.24
CA ASP A 141 -13.23 -17.62 8.75
C ASP A 141 -13.78 -18.56 7.65
N GLN A 142 -13.94 -18.05 6.43
CA GLN A 142 -14.37 -18.82 5.25
C GLN A 142 -13.29 -18.89 4.16
N ALA A 143 -12.05 -18.51 4.47
CA ALA A 143 -10.94 -18.58 3.52
C ALA A 143 -10.77 -20.00 2.95
N ASP A 144 -10.77 -21.04 3.79
CA ASP A 144 -10.63 -22.43 3.34
C ASP A 144 -11.76 -22.87 2.41
N ALA A 145 -13.00 -22.49 2.73
CA ALA A 145 -14.16 -22.79 1.89
C ALA A 145 -14.06 -22.09 0.53
N PHE A 146 -13.62 -20.83 0.51
CA PHE A 146 -13.40 -20.08 -0.72
C PHE A 146 -12.25 -20.64 -1.55
N GLU A 147 -11.14 -21.03 -0.92
CA GLU A 147 -10.06 -21.75 -1.60
C GLU A 147 -10.56 -23.06 -2.23
N GLY A 148 -11.49 -23.77 -1.58
CA GLY A 148 -12.19 -24.92 -2.18
C GLY A 148 -12.90 -24.58 -3.48
N VAL A 149 -13.68 -23.49 -3.49
CA VAL A 149 -14.33 -22.98 -4.70
C VAL A 149 -13.30 -22.62 -5.78
N MET A 150 -12.20 -21.94 -5.41
CA MET A 150 -11.15 -21.62 -6.37
C MET A 150 -10.51 -22.87 -6.98
N ARG A 151 -10.27 -23.92 -6.18
CA ARG A 151 -9.74 -25.21 -6.66
C ARG A 151 -10.66 -25.87 -7.68
N GLU A 152 -11.97 -25.82 -7.45
CA GLU A 152 -12.96 -26.35 -8.38
C GLU A 152 -13.06 -25.53 -9.67
N GLN A 153 -13.09 -24.21 -9.56
CA GLN A 153 -13.26 -23.30 -10.70
C GLN A 153 -11.99 -23.14 -11.56
N LEU A 154 -10.81 -23.37 -10.98
CA LEU A 154 -9.51 -23.15 -11.60
C LEU A 154 -8.67 -24.43 -11.66
N ALA A 155 -9.30 -25.60 -11.64
CA ALA A 155 -8.64 -26.91 -11.56
C ALA A 155 -7.50 -27.05 -12.58
N GLU A 156 -7.77 -26.79 -13.87
CA GLU A 156 -6.78 -26.87 -14.94
C GLU A 156 -5.56 -25.95 -14.72
N LEU A 157 -5.79 -24.73 -14.22
CA LEU A 157 -4.70 -23.79 -13.96
C LEU A 157 -3.88 -24.19 -12.72
N ILE A 158 -4.53 -24.67 -11.67
CA ILE A 158 -3.86 -25.09 -10.43
C ILE A 158 -3.04 -26.36 -10.66
N GLU A 159 -3.51 -27.27 -11.52
CA GLU A 159 -2.70 -28.43 -11.96
C GLU A 159 -1.42 -28.00 -12.66
N SER A 160 -1.49 -26.96 -13.49
CA SER A 160 -0.30 -26.40 -14.16
C SER A 160 0.62 -25.64 -13.21
N GLU A 161 0.06 -25.04 -12.15
CA GLU A 161 0.79 -24.21 -11.21
C GLU A 161 0.24 -24.33 -9.77
N ALA A 162 0.84 -25.22 -8.97
CA ALA A 162 0.39 -25.51 -7.60
C ALA A 162 0.32 -24.28 -6.67
N GLY A 163 1.11 -23.24 -6.95
CA GLY A 163 1.17 -21.99 -6.18
C GLY A 163 0.18 -20.91 -6.61
N LEU A 164 -0.62 -21.15 -7.65
CA LEU A 164 -1.43 -20.13 -8.32
C LEU A 164 -2.38 -19.39 -7.37
N MET A 165 -2.97 -20.10 -6.41
CA MET A 165 -3.92 -19.53 -5.42
C MET A 165 -3.29 -18.49 -4.49
N TYR A 166 -1.97 -18.47 -4.39
CA TYR A 166 -1.22 -17.50 -3.59
C TYR A 166 -0.65 -16.35 -4.43
N LYS A 167 -1.01 -16.28 -5.72
CA LYS A 167 -0.64 -15.22 -6.64
C LYS A 167 -1.87 -14.39 -7.02
N MET A 168 -1.69 -13.07 -7.11
CA MET A 168 -2.76 -12.11 -7.46
C MET A 168 -3.12 -12.15 -8.96
N VAL A 169 -3.51 -13.29 -9.51
CA VAL A 169 -3.63 -13.47 -10.98
C VAL A 169 -4.97 -13.99 -11.46
N THR A 170 -5.83 -14.53 -10.59
CA THR A 170 -7.09 -15.16 -11.01
C THR A 170 -8.33 -14.49 -10.44
N MET A 171 -9.37 -14.39 -11.28
CA MET A 171 -10.69 -13.88 -10.91
C MET A 171 -11.70 -15.02 -11.00
N VAL A 172 -12.35 -15.31 -9.86
CA VAL A 172 -13.55 -16.15 -9.80
C VAL A 172 -14.75 -15.21 -9.65
N PRO A 173 -15.81 -15.34 -10.47
CA PRO A 173 -17.00 -14.53 -10.30
C PRO A 173 -17.55 -14.68 -8.88
N PRO A 174 -17.84 -13.57 -8.15
CA PRO A 174 -18.38 -13.64 -6.79
C PRO A 174 -19.61 -14.54 -6.64
N GLY A 175 -20.42 -14.65 -7.70
CA GLY A 175 -21.60 -15.52 -7.73
C GLY A 175 -21.31 -17.02 -7.64
N GLU A 176 -20.14 -17.48 -8.07
CA GLU A 176 -19.73 -18.89 -7.90
C GLU A 176 -19.56 -19.21 -6.41
N ALA A 177 -18.85 -18.34 -5.69
CA ALA A 177 -18.64 -18.48 -4.25
C ALA A 177 -19.95 -18.45 -3.47
N VAL A 178 -20.86 -17.52 -3.81
CA VAL A 178 -22.20 -17.45 -3.20
C VAL A 178 -23.00 -18.74 -3.45
N ARG A 179 -22.95 -19.30 -4.67
CA ARG A 179 -23.63 -20.57 -4.99
C ARG A 179 -23.07 -21.76 -4.22
N ALA A 180 -21.77 -21.75 -3.91
CA ALA A 180 -21.11 -22.73 -3.06
C ALA A 180 -21.32 -22.50 -1.55
N GLY A 181 -22.14 -21.50 -1.16
CA GLY A 181 -22.43 -21.20 0.25
C GLY A 181 -21.39 -20.32 0.96
N VAL A 182 -20.42 -19.77 0.23
CA VAL A 182 -19.44 -18.82 0.77
C VAL A 182 -20.04 -17.41 0.84
N ARG A 183 -19.87 -16.76 1.98
CA ARG A 183 -20.29 -15.37 2.20
C ARG A 183 -19.39 -14.43 1.42
N VAL A 184 -20.00 -13.64 0.54
CA VAL A 184 -19.31 -12.57 -0.18
C VAL A 184 -19.99 -11.24 0.12
N CYS A 185 -19.23 -10.29 0.66
CA CYS A 185 -19.66 -8.90 0.81
C CYS A 185 -19.21 -8.06 -0.39
N ARG A 186 -19.93 -6.97 -0.65
CA ARG A 186 -19.60 -6.00 -1.69
C ARG A 186 -19.68 -4.59 -1.12
N LEU A 187 -18.75 -3.73 -1.50
CA LEU A 187 -18.85 -2.29 -1.22
C LEU A 187 -18.38 -1.45 -2.41
N LEU A 188 -18.77 -0.18 -2.40
CA LEU A 188 -18.33 0.84 -3.35
C LEU A 188 -17.55 1.92 -2.59
N GLN A 189 -16.23 1.91 -2.74
CA GLN A 189 -15.34 2.89 -2.13
C GLN A 189 -15.36 4.19 -2.95
N LYS A 190 -15.62 5.32 -2.28
CA LYS A 190 -15.62 6.67 -2.85
C LYS A 190 -14.37 7.45 -2.41
N PRO A 191 -13.98 8.54 -3.10
CA PRO A 191 -12.91 9.43 -2.64
C PRO A 191 -13.10 9.88 -1.19
N GLY A 192 -12.00 9.96 -0.43
CA GLY A 192 -11.98 10.33 0.98
C GLY A 192 -12.36 9.21 1.95
N THR A 193 -12.52 7.96 1.47
CA THR A 193 -12.92 6.82 2.32
C THR A 193 -11.82 5.77 2.43
N PHE A 194 -11.78 5.11 3.59
CA PHE A 194 -10.92 3.98 3.87
C PHE A 194 -11.68 2.66 3.67
N VAL A 195 -10.98 1.65 3.16
CA VAL A 195 -11.39 0.23 3.20
C VAL A 195 -10.34 -0.52 4.00
N VAL A 196 -10.77 -1.33 4.97
CA VAL A 196 -9.89 -2.16 5.78
C VAL A 196 -10.19 -3.62 5.48
N THR A 197 -9.15 -4.41 5.25
CA THR A 197 -9.23 -5.87 5.11
C THR A 197 -8.67 -6.53 6.37
N TRP A 198 -9.34 -7.59 6.81
CA TRP A 198 -8.99 -8.34 8.01
C TRP A 198 -8.05 -9.50 7.67
N PRO A 199 -7.38 -10.10 8.68
CA PRO A 199 -6.48 -11.23 8.45
C PRO A 199 -7.17 -12.35 7.68
N ARG A 200 -6.46 -12.85 6.67
CA ARG A 200 -6.89 -13.94 5.78
C ARG A 200 -8.23 -13.65 5.04
N ALA A 201 -8.72 -12.42 5.04
CA ALA A 201 -9.93 -12.05 4.30
C ALA A 201 -9.60 -11.88 2.81
N TYR A 202 -10.09 -12.81 1.99
CA TYR A 202 -9.93 -12.72 0.55
C TYR A 202 -10.66 -11.50 0.01
N HIS A 203 -10.03 -10.77 -0.90
CA HIS A 203 -10.64 -9.62 -1.53
C HIS A 203 -10.21 -9.44 -3.00
N ALA A 204 -11.12 -8.88 -3.78
CA ALA A 204 -10.96 -8.59 -5.21
C ALA A 204 -11.78 -7.37 -5.60
N GLY A 205 -11.56 -6.82 -6.78
CA GLY A 205 -12.35 -5.67 -7.21
C GLY A 205 -11.85 -5.00 -8.47
N PHE A 206 -12.46 -3.86 -8.78
CA PHE A 206 -12.16 -3.10 -9.99
C PHE A 206 -12.53 -1.62 -9.86
N SER A 207 -11.94 -0.79 -10.71
CA SER A 207 -12.14 0.67 -10.72
C SER A 207 -13.17 1.10 -11.78
N HIS A 208 -13.98 2.11 -11.44
CA HIS A 208 -15.04 2.66 -12.32
C HIS A 208 -14.57 3.80 -13.22
N GLY A 209 -13.26 4.05 -13.29
CA GLY A 209 -12.67 5.16 -14.05
C GLY A 209 -11.30 5.52 -13.51
N VAL A 210 -10.81 6.70 -13.91
CA VAL A 210 -9.52 7.20 -13.43
C VAL A 210 -9.61 7.55 -11.94
N ASN A 211 -8.75 6.97 -11.13
CA ASN A 211 -8.65 7.24 -9.70
C ASN A 211 -7.24 7.03 -9.16
N CYS A 212 -7.04 7.44 -7.92
CA CYS A 212 -5.80 7.22 -7.19
C CYS A 212 -6.11 6.77 -5.77
N ALA A 213 -5.60 5.60 -5.42
CA ALA A 213 -5.70 5.03 -4.09
C ALA A 213 -4.30 4.72 -3.55
N GLU A 214 -4.18 4.71 -2.23
CA GLU A 214 -2.95 4.33 -1.53
C GLU A 214 -3.29 3.24 -0.52
N SER A 215 -2.44 2.23 -0.37
CA SER A 215 -2.62 1.23 0.68
C SER A 215 -1.33 0.89 1.40
N SER A 216 -1.48 0.37 2.61
CA SER A 216 -0.40 -0.16 3.44
C SER A 216 -0.95 -1.30 4.29
N ASN A 217 -0.09 -2.25 4.65
CA ASN A 217 -0.45 -3.26 5.64
C ASN A 217 -0.27 -2.71 7.06
N PHE A 218 -0.89 -3.40 8.01
CA PHE A 218 -0.61 -3.22 9.44
C PHE A 218 -0.91 -4.51 10.18
N ALA A 219 -0.40 -4.64 11.39
CA ALA A 219 -0.72 -5.77 12.24
C ALA A 219 -0.94 -5.30 13.69
N THR A 220 -2.11 -5.60 14.21
CA THR A 220 -2.44 -5.47 15.64
C THR A 220 -1.90 -6.67 16.42
N PRO A 221 -1.89 -6.64 17.76
CA PRO A 221 -1.31 -7.75 18.53
C PRO A 221 -2.01 -9.09 18.34
N ASP A 222 -3.33 -9.08 18.11
CA ASP A 222 -4.16 -10.25 17.81
C ASP A 222 -3.87 -10.86 16.43
N TRP A 223 -3.05 -10.20 15.59
CA TRP A 223 -2.57 -10.78 14.33
C TRP A 223 -1.47 -11.83 14.52
N LEU A 224 -0.73 -11.84 15.63
CA LEU A 224 0.44 -12.74 15.79
C LEU A 224 0.12 -14.22 15.48
N PRO A 225 -1.01 -14.81 15.95
CA PRO A 225 -1.37 -16.18 15.58
C PRO A 225 -1.62 -16.39 14.08
N TRP A 226 -2.17 -15.38 13.39
CA TRP A 226 -2.39 -15.40 11.95
C TRP A 226 -1.08 -15.37 11.17
N GLY A 227 -0.13 -14.56 11.64
CA GLY A 227 1.23 -14.51 11.09
C GLY A 227 1.91 -15.89 11.16
N ARG A 228 1.88 -16.55 12.33
CA ARG A 228 2.40 -17.92 12.48
C ARG A 228 1.68 -18.92 11.56
N GLN A 229 0.35 -18.86 11.49
CA GLN A 229 -0.43 -19.73 10.60
C GLN A 229 -0.05 -19.54 9.12
N SER A 230 0.19 -18.30 8.70
CA SER A 230 0.58 -18.00 7.33
C SER A 230 1.92 -18.65 6.94
N VAL A 231 2.90 -18.60 7.85
CA VAL A 231 4.22 -19.23 7.65
C VAL A 231 4.09 -20.74 7.55
N GLU A 232 3.23 -21.36 8.37
CA GLU A 232 2.97 -22.80 8.29
C GLU A 232 2.38 -23.21 6.94
N ILE A 233 1.41 -22.44 6.43
CA ILE A 233 0.80 -22.68 5.13
C ILE A 233 1.83 -22.53 4.01
N PHE A 234 2.65 -21.48 4.04
CA PHE A 234 3.70 -21.26 3.04
C PHE A 234 4.76 -22.37 3.07
N ARG A 235 5.12 -22.87 4.26
CA ARG A 235 6.07 -23.97 4.44
C ARG A 235 5.57 -25.30 3.86
N THR A 236 4.28 -25.58 4.02
CA THR A 236 3.67 -26.87 3.64
C THR A 236 3.09 -26.88 2.24
N THR A 237 2.86 -25.71 1.63
CA THR A 237 2.26 -25.60 0.31
C THR A 237 3.29 -25.48 -0.81
N ARG A 238 3.32 -26.48 -1.70
CA ARG A 238 4.20 -26.48 -2.87
C ARG A 238 3.91 -25.28 -3.78
N GLY A 239 4.93 -24.48 -4.06
CA GLY A 239 4.84 -23.33 -4.96
C GLY A 239 4.25 -22.07 -4.31
N ALA A 240 3.95 -22.10 -3.01
CA ALA A 240 3.64 -20.89 -2.27
C ALA A 240 4.85 -19.94 -2.24
N ARG A 241 4.56 -18.65 -2.08
CA ARG A 241 5.59 -17.61 -1.93
C ARG A 241 6.39 -17.83 -0.65
N LEU A 242 7.66 -17.43 -0.67
CA LEU A 242 8.46 -17.36 0.54
C LEU A 242 7.91 -16.25 1.46
N PRO A 243 7.95 -16.43 2.79
CA PRO A 243 7.61 -15.37 3.73
C PRO A 243 8.49 -14.13 3.48
N CYS A 244 7.90 -12.94 3.51
CA CYS A 244 8.65 -11.70 3.27
C CYS A 244 9.53 -11.24 4.45
N PHE A 245 9.38 -11.86 5.62
CA PHE A 245 10.24 -11.73 6.81
C PHE A 245 10.06 -12.96 7.70
N THR A 246 10.94 -13.14 8.68
CA THR A 246 10.87 -14.25 9.64
C THR A 246 9.94 -13.90 10.80
N HIS A 247 8.83 -14.63 10.94
CA HIS A 247 7.82 -14.36 11.96
C HIS A 247 8.36 -14.59 13.39
N GLU A 248 9.16 -15.62 13.58
CA GLU A 248 9.80 -15.98 14.84
C GLU A 248 10.82 -14.92 15.28
N LEU A 249 11.52 -14.30 14.33
CA LEU A 249 12.44 -13.18 14.60
C LEU A 249 11.68 -11.94 15.08
N LEU A 250 10.53 -11.64 14.48
CA LEU A 250 9.66 -10.58 14.96
C LEU A 250 9.20 -10.86 16.40
N LEU A 251 8.73 -12.09 16.66
CA LEU A 251 8.23 -12.49 17.98
C LEU A 251 9.32 -12.41 19.06
N THR A 252 10.52 -12.92 18.78
CA THR A 252 11.67 -12.83 19.71
C THR A 252 12.15 -11.40 19.89
N THR A 253 12.09 -10.56 18.85
CA THR A 253 12.41 -9.12 18.95
C THR A 253 11.42 -8.39 19.86
N LEU A 254 10.13 -8.68 19.74
CA LEU A 254 9.10 -8.16 20.64
C LEU A 254 9.34 -8.62 22.09
N ALA A 255 9.64 -9.91 22.29
CA ALA A 255 9.92 -10.46 23.62
C ALA A 255 11.13 -9.77 24.29
N ARG A 256 12.21 -9.51 23.54
CA ARG A 256 13.38 -8.76 24.04
C ARG A 256 13.06 -7.31 24.42
N LYS A 257 12.00 -6.73 23.84
CA LYS A 257 11.52 -5.37 24.12
C LYS A 257 10.35 -5.33 25.11
N ALA A 258 10.02 -6.45 25.77
CA ALA A 258 8.84 -6.56 26.65
C ALA A 258 8.74 -5.45 27.70
N ALA A 259 9.87 -4.96 28.23
CA ALA A 259 9.91 -3.87 29.20
C ALA A 259 9.38 -2.52 28.66
N THR A 260 9.43 -2.31 27.34
CA THR A 260 8.95 -1.10 26.66
C THR A 260 7.60 -1.27 25.98
N LEU A 261 7.09 -2.50 25.90
CA LEU A 261 5.82 -2.81 25.24
C LEU A 261 4.64 -2.63 26.19
N SER A 262 3.47 -2.31 25.63
CA SER A 262 2.24 -2.30 26.42
C SER A 262 1.88 -3.70 26.91
N ALA A 263 1.25 -3.81 28.09
CA ALA A 263 0.80 -5.08 28.65
C ALA A 263 -0.09 -5.89 27.68
N HIS A 264 -0.87 -5.19 26.86
CA HIS A 264 -1.71 -5.82 25.84
C HIS A 264 -0.89 -6.50 24.73
N ILE A 265 0.18 -5.87 24.24
CA ILE A 265 1.08 -6.50 23.26
C ILE A 265 1.79 -7.69 23.93
N SER A 266 2.32 -7.48 25.13
CA SER A 266 3.08 -8.48 25.87
C SER A 266 2.27 -9.76 26.12
N SER A 267 0.95 -9.67 26.40
CA SER A 267 0.12 -10.85 26.58
C SER A 267 0.00 -11.72 25.33
N TRP A 268 -0.11 -11.10 24.15
CA TRP A 268 -0.16 -11.83 22.88
C TRP A 268 1.20 -12.44 22.54
N VAL A 269 2.29 -11.68 22.75
CA VAL A 269 3.66 -12.15 22.54
C VAL A 269 3.97 -13.35 23.45
N GLU A 270 3.58 -13.31 24.72
CA GLU A 270 3.80 -14.42 25.65
C GLU A 270 3.10 -15.69 25.19
N SER A 271 1.82 -15.60 24.79
CA SER A 271 1.04 -16.74 24.30
C SER A 271 1.68 -17.39 23.06
N GLU A 272 2.09 -16.58 22.09
CA GLU A 272 2.71 -17.08 20.87
C GLU A 272 4.13 -17.59 21.12
N LEU A 273 4.90 -16.97 22.01
CA LEU A 273 6.25 -17.43 22.36
C LEU A 273 6.21 -18.79 23.05
N ARG A 274 5.24 -19.01 23.95
CA ARG A 274 5.02 -20.34 24.56
C ARG A 274 4.70 -21.40 23.51
N SER A 275 3.93 -21.04 22.48
CA SER A 275 3.61 -21.96 21.38
C SER A 275 4.84 -22.27 20.53
N LEU A 276 5.67 -21.26 20.24
CA LEU A 276 6.93 -21.42 19.51
C LEU A 276 7.90 -22.33 20.28
N VAL A 277 8.14 -22.07 21.57
CA VAL A 277 9.06 -22.87 22.40
C VAL A 277 8.65 -24.33 22.43
N ARG A 278 7.36 -24.63 22.64
CA ARG A 278 6.86 -26.02 22.64
C ARG A 278 7.08 -26.73 21.31
N GLU A 279 6.90 -26.02 20.20
CA GLU A 279 7.11 -26.59 18.86
C GLU A 279 8.60 -26.85 18.60
N GLU A 280 9.47 -25.90 18.96
CA GLU A 280 10.93 -26.06 18.86
C GLU A 280 11.44 -27.22 19.73
N GLU A 281 10.97 -27.34 20.98
CA GLU A 281 11.30 -28.48 21.85
C GLU A 281 10.91 -29.82 21.21
N ARG A 282 9.71 -29.89 20.62
CA ARG A 282 9.20 -31.08 19.92
C ARG A 282 10.04 -31.41 18.69
N LEU A 283 10.38 -30.41 17.88
CA LEU A 283 11.20 -30.59 16.67
C LEU A 283 12.64 -31.00 17.02
N HIS A 284 13.23 -30.41 18.06
CA HIS A 284 14.54 -30.79 18.57
C HIS A 284 14.55 -32.23 19.11
N ALA A 285 13.51 -32.66 19.83
CA ALA A 285 13.39 -34.05 20.27
C ALA A 285 13.33 -35.02 19.08
N ALA A 286 12.53 -34.71 18.05
CA ALA A 286 12.43 -35.52 16.85
C ALA A 286 13.75 -35.61 16.05
N LEU A 287 14.56 -34.54 16.04
CA LEU A 287 15.89 -34.57 15.42
C LEU A 287 16.86 -35.46 16.21
N ARG A 288 16.81 -35.40 17.56
CA ARG A 288 17.62 -36.28 18.42
C ARG A 288 17.29 -37.75 18.21
N GLU A 289 16.01 -38.11 18.09
CA GLU A 289 15.57 -39.47 17.77
C GLU A 289 16.10 -39.96 16.41
N ARG A 290 16.33 -39.04 15.47
CA ARG A 290 16.92 -39.33 14.15
C ARG A 290 18.45 -39.35 14.15
N GLY A 291 19.09 -39.25 15.31
CA GLY A 291 20.54 -39.34 15.48
C GLY A 291 21.29 -38.01 15.35
N VAL A 292 20.60 -36.86 15.32
CA VAL A 292 21.25 -35.55 15.38
C VAL A 292 21.65 -35.26 16.83
N ALA A 293 22.94 -35.45 17.15
CA ALA A 293 23.47 -35.41 18.52
C ALA A 293 23.68 -33.98 19.07
N ALA A 294 23.95 -33.00 18.21
CA ALA A 294 24.14 -31.61 18.60
C ALA A 294 23.72 -30.69 17.45
N LEU A 295 23.03 -29.60 17.78
CA LEU A 295 22.85 -28.47 16.88
C LEU A 295 23.99 -27.51 17.13
N VAL A 296 24.76 -27.18 16.09
CA VAL A 296 25.86 -26.23 16.16
C VAL A 296 25.47 -24.94 15.47
N ASP A 297 25.89 -23.81 16.04
CA ASP A 297 25.83 -22.52 15.38
C ASP A 297 26.72 -22.56 14.12
N ALA A 298 26.13 -22.26 12.97
CA ALA A 298 26.84 -22.29 11.69
C ALA A 298 27.95 -21.23 11.57
N ALA A 299 27.89 -20.15 12.35
CA ALA A 299 28.89 -19.08 12.34
C ALA A 299 30.03 -19.32 13.34
N SER A 300 29.73 -19.88 14.52
CA SER A 300 30.73 -20.10 15.57
C SER A 300 31.19 -21.55 15.72
N GLY A 301 30.46 -22.52 15.16
CA GLY A 301 30.71 -23.96 15.33
C GLY A 301 30.39 -24.47 16.75
N ALA A 302 29.91 -23.61 17.65
CA ALA A 302 29.61 -23.96 19.03
C ALA A 302 28.25 -24.67 19.15
N PRO A 303 28.08 -25.62 20.08
CA PRO A 303 26.77 -26.18 20.40
C PRO A 303 25.79 -25.07 20.81
N LEU A 304 24.60 -25.06 20.23
CA LEU A 304 23.55 -24.09 20.57
C LEU A 304 22.98 -24.29 21.99
N ASP A 305 23.13 -25.50 22.54
CA ASP A 305 22.74 -25.82 23.91
C ASP A 305 23.91 -25.54 24.88
N ALA A 306 24.20 -24.25 25.10
CA ALA A 306 24.99 -23.82 26.23
C ALA A 306 24.04 -23.61 27.41
N GLY A 307 23.61 -24.71 28.03
CA GLY A 307 22.99 -24.71 29.35
C GLY A 307 23.96 -24.18 30.40
N ALA A 308 24.10 -22.86 30.48
CA ALA A 308 24.69 -22.14 31.59
C ALA A 308 24.12 -20.72 31.58
N VAL A 309 22.99 -20.53 32.26
CA VAL A 309 22.73 -19.24 32.90
C VAL A 309 23.80 -19.13 33.98
N GLY A 310 24.98 -18.66 33.60
CA GLY A 310 26.07 -18.37 34.52
C GLY A 310 25.70 -17.15 35.33
N GLU A 311 25.45 -17.35 36.61
CA GLU A 311 25.72 -16.35 37.63
C GLU A 311 27.17 -15.88 37.46
N GLU A 312 27.38 -14.72 36.84
CA GLU A 312 28.59 -13.94 37.09
C GLU A 312 28.22 -12.80 38.02
N GLY A 313 28.51 -13.06 39.31
CA GLY A 313 28.52 -12.05 40.34
C GLY A 313 29.63 -11.03 40.10
N GLY A 314 29.30 -9.75 40.22
CA GLY A 314 30.27 -8.71 40.51
C GLY A 314 30.41 -8.59 42.02
N GLU A 315 31.37 -9.30 42.62
CA GLU A 315 31.95 -8.88 43.89
C GLU A 315 33.11 -7.92 43.57
N GLU A 316 32.95 -6.68 44.02
CA GLU A 316 34.00 -5.68 44.08
C GLU A 316 34.99 -6.02 45.21
N GLY A 317 36.27 -5.94 44.89
CA GLY A 317 37.41 -5.97 45.80
C GLY A 317 38.65 -6.30 44.99
N GLY A 318 39.65 -5.45 44.80
CA GLY A 318 40.16 -4.41 45.67
C GLY A 318 41.65 -4.69 45.82
N GLU A 319 42.48 -3.72 45.41
CA GLU A 319 43.92 -3.57 45.76
C GLU A 319 44.86 -4.71 45.28
N GLU A 320 46.14 -4.55 44.97
CA GLU A 320 47.12 -3.46 44.91
C GLU A 320 48.40 -4.10 44.32
N GLY A 321 49.25 -3.29 43.67
CA GLY A 321 50.69 -3.57 43.49
C GLY A 321 51.05 -4.66 42.47
N GLY A 322 51.97 -4.49 41.53
CA GLY A 322 53.12 -3.59 41.40
C GLY A 322 54.21 -4.35 40.63
N GLU A 323 54.88 -3.64 39.70
CA GLU A 323 56.25 -3.80 39.16
C GLU A 323 56.78 -5.24 38.97
N GLU A 324 57.22 -5.69 37.78
CA GLU A 324 58.10 -5.09 36.76
C GLU A 324 57.66 -5.43 35.32
#